data_AF-A0A559J126-F1
#
_entry.id   AF-A0A559J126-F1
#
_cell.length_a   1.000
_cell.length_b   1.000
_cell.length_c   1.000
_cell.angle_alpha   90.00
_cell.angle_beta   90.00
_cell.angle_gamma   90.00
#
_symmetry.space_group_name_H-M   'P 1'
#
loop_
_entity.id
_entity.type
_entity.pdbx_description
1 polymer ?
#
loop_
_entity_poly.entity_id
_entity_poly.type
_entity_poly.pdbx_seq_one_letter_code
_entity_poly.pdbx_strand_id
1 'polypeptide(L)'
;MNNYDVILSRVIKGIRNVNEFYVIVTEDNEVFRCNQLPASVPSITLDKMADAFYESCRDHLTKFAASEDNKDVYAISVYTDYNHLFAFYVNTLEGLGETYKNNSDVKYDEASFEYIFEIFNDEFELMREGYITAYHTVFDSNLGYHLPEYVGDFKDIKCALENIIFQEQSYFIALETAKRLKEFDIEQLNTTEDFVIYAKTGQNEGLDYSLTMRQTVPLSLLYRIFPEIQTGDEQFEQLKAEARALPLKKQIEYWLKEFNKERHGMNHNSKIVRCLKSDYEAVLALVENGVAIIPELYEEFKTAFIESDDSKESNNRIYFLNYTLGEFTLYPKEMVDDFRALLSSEEVQKINEYTVEDIKQTFYYMQRNQDF
;
A
#
# COMPACT_ATOMS: atom_id res chain seq x y z
N MET A 1 12.14 8.70 0.57
CA MET A 1 10.71 8.72 0.92
C MET A 1 10.02 7.84 -0.07
N ASN A 2 9.21 6.92 0.43
CA ASN A 2 8.18 6.33 -0.39
C ASN A 2 6.88 6.91 0.18
N ASN A 3 6.37 8.02 -0.38
CA ASN A 3 5.01 8.52 -0.08
C ASN A 3 3.99 7.38 -0.10
N TYR A 4 4.28 6.47 -1.03
CA TYR A 4 3.93 5.08 -1.03
C TYR A 4 3.57 4.46 0.33
N ASP A 5 4.45 4.45 1.33
CA ASP A 5 4.22 3.73 2.59
C ASP A 5 3.01 4.29 3.34
N VAL A 6 2.84 5.62 3.33
CA VAL A 6 1.68 6.28 3.96
C VAL A 6 0.42 6.02 3.15
N ILE A 7 0.49 6.14 1.83
CA ILE A 7 -0.65 5.87 0.92
C ILE A 7 -1.09 4.42 1.06
N LEU A 8 -0.16 3.49 0.94
CA LEU A 8 -0.34 2.06 1.11
C LEU A 8 -0.91 1.74 2.49
N SER A 9 -0.40 2.37 3.56
CA SER A 9 -0.96 2.19 4.90
C SER A 9 -2.43 2.61 4.99
N ARG A 10 -2.80 3.72 4.34
CA ARG A 10 -4.21 4.16 4.27
C ARG A 10 -5.06 3.17 3.50
N VAL A 11 -4.58 2.68 2.36
CA VAL A 11 -5.26 1.67 1.54
C VAL A 11 -5.47 0.37 2.34
N ILE A 12 -4.43 -0.11 3.02
CA ILE A 12 -4.47 -1.31 3.89
C ILE A 12 -5.48 -1.13 5.04
N LYS A 13 -5.61 0.09 5.58
CA LYS A 13 -6.62 0.44 6.59
C LYS A 13 -8.04 0.63 6.02
N GLY A 14 -8.23 0.47 4.72
CA GLY A 14 -9.52 0.63 4.04
C GLY A 14 -9.93 2.09 3.83
N ILE A 15 -9.02 3.05 4.01
CA ILE A 15 -9.26 4.46 3.68
C ILE A 15 -9.05 4.61 2.17
N ARG A 16 -10.15 4.71 1.43
CA ARG A 16 -10.14 4.80 -0.04
C ARG A 16 -10.56 6.19 -0.50
N ASN A 17 -9.99 6.64 -1.62
CA ASN A 17 -10.50 7.82 -2.31
C ASN A 17 -11.80 7.49 -3.05
N VAL A 18 -12.52 8.52 -3.47
CA VAL A 18 -13.75 8.35 -4.27
C VAL A 18 -13.40 8.10 -5.73
N ASN A 19 -14.20 7.25 -6.38
CA ASN A 19 -14.17 7.10 -7.84
C ASN A 19 -14.62 8.42 -8.49
N GLU A 20 -13.76 9.00 -9.34
CA GLU A 20 -14.04 10.29 -9.98
C GLU A 20 -14.36 10.14 -11.48
N PHE A 21 -13.86 9.08 -12.11
CA PHE A 21 -14.03 8.81 -13.54
C PHE A 21 -13.65 7.36 -13.86
N TYR A 22 -13.97 6.95 -15.07
CA TYR A 22 -13.60 5.67 -15.64
C TYR A 22 -12.42 5.82 -16.60
N VAL A 23 -11.54 4.84 -16.61
CA VAL A 23 -10.49 4.66 -17.62
C VAL A 23 -10.99 3.62 -18.61
N ILE A 24 -11.16 4.05 -19.86
CA ILE A 24 -11.63 3.19 -20.96
C ILE A 24 -10.41 2.64 -21.68
N VAL A 25 -10.39 1.33 -21.90
CA VAL A 25 -9.44 0.67 -22.79
C VAL A 25 -10.23 0.13 -23.98
N THR A 26 -9.82 0.50 -25.20
CA THR A 26 -10.45 0.01 -26.43
C THR A 26 -9.87 -1.33 -26.88
N GLU A 27 -10.49 -1.99 -27.86
CA GLU A 27 -9.97 -3.22 -28.48
C GLU A 27 -8.59 -3.03 -29.12
N ASP A 28 -8.27 -1.80 -29.57
CA ASP A 28 -6.96 -1.42 -30.11
C ASP A 28 -5.96 -1.01 -29.01
N ASN A 29 -6.30 -1.23 -27.73
CA ASN A 29 -5.52 -0.86 -26.54
C ASN A 29 -5.27 0.66 -26.39
N GLU A 30 -6.13 1.50 -26.96
CA GLU A 30 -6.11 2.94 -26.68
C GLU A 30 -6.79 3.24 -25.34
N VAL A 31 -6.25 4.22 -24.60
CA VAL A 31 -6.71 4.53 -23.24
C VAL A 31 -7.28 5.94 -23.16
N PHE A 32 -8.49 6.04 -22.64
CA PHE A 32 -9.25 7.30 -22.55
C PHE A 32 -9.83 7.51 -21.16
N ARG A 33 -10.19 8.75 -20.85
CA ARG A 33 -11.01 9.11 -19.70
C ARG A 33 -12.49 9.19 -20.10
N CYS A 34 -13.36 8.70 -19.24
CA CYS A 34 -14.80 8.87 -19.36
C CYS A 34 -15.41 9.20 -17.99
N ASN A 35 -16.15 10.30 -17.88
CA ASN A 35 -16.75 10.67 -16.59
C ASN A 35 -18.04 9.89 -16.29
N GLN A 36 -18.73 9.35 -17.30
CA GLN A 36 -19.98 8.62 -17.16
C GLN A 36 -20.09 7.48 -18.17
N LEU A 37 -20.18 6.26 -17.66
CA LEU A 37 -20.45 5.08 -18.49
C LEU A 37 -21.94 4.96 -18.83
N PRO A 38 -22.30 4.61 -20.07
CA PRO A 38 -23.63 4.12 -20.39
C PRO A 38 -23.95 2.85 -19.60
N ALA A 39 -25.22 2.65 -19.24
CA ALA A 39 -25.66 1.47 -18.47
C ALA A 39 -25.37 0.12 -19.15
N SER A 40 -25.12 0.11 -20.47
CA SER A 40 -24.78 -1.08 -21.23
C SER A 40 -23.31 -1.51 -21.14
N VAL A 41 -22.43 -0.64 -20.63
CA VAL A 41 -20.99 -0.92 -20.53
C VAL A 41 -20.68 -1.30 -19.08
N PRO A 42 -20.35 -2.58 -18.79
CA PRO A 42 -19.98 -2.97 -17.44
C PRO A 42 -18.63 -2.35 -17.07
N SER A 43 -18.54 -1.79 -15.85
CA SER A 43 -17.27 -1.39 -15.27
C SER A 43 -16.61 -2.53 -14.50
N ILE A 44 -15.29 -2.56 -14.57
CA ILE A 44 -14.41 -3.28 -13.65
C ILE A 44 -14.24 -2.36 -12.44
N THR A 45 -14.82 -2.78 -11.33
CA THR A 45 -14.69 -2.13 -10.01
C THR A 45 -13.58 -2.80 -9.22
N LEU A 46 -13.07 -2.13 -8.18
CA LEU A 46 -12.09 -2.73 -7.28
C LEU A 46 -12.56 -4.07 -6.68
N ASP A 47 -13.82 -4.13 -6.22
CA ASP A 47 -14.36 -5.33 -5.57
C ASP A 47 -14.47 -6.51 -6.55
N LYS A 48 -14.96 -6.28 -7.78
CA LYS A 48 -14.95 -7.30 -8.85
C LYS A 48 -13.55 -7.84 -9.17
N MET A 49 -12.54 -6.97 -9.21
CA MET A 49 -11.17 -7.42 -9.47
C MET A 49 -10.64 -8.25 -8.30
N ALA A 50 -10.96 -7.87 -7.06
CA ALA A 50 -10.64 -8.66 -5.87
C ALA A 50 -11.38 -10.01 -5.82
N ASP A 51 -12.65 -10.04 -6.23
CA ASP A 51 -13.43 -11.27 -6.36
C ASP A 51 -12.81 -12.23 -7.39
N ALA A 52 -12.53 -11.76 -8.60
CA ALA A 52 -11.93 -12.58 -9.65
C ALA A 52 -10.54 -13.12 -9.25
N PHE A 53 -9.74 -12.31 -8.56
CA PHE A 53 -8.44 -12.74 -8.05
C PHE A 53 -8.57 -13.81 -6.95
N TYR A 54 -9.48 -13.60 -6.00
CA TYR A 54 -9.78 -14.58 -4.95
C TYR A 54 -10.23 -15.91 -5.53
N GLU A 55 -11.18 -15.90 -6.47
CA GLU A 55 -11.67 -17.13 -7.12
C GLU A 55 -10.54 -17.86 -7.85
N SER A 56 -9.64 -17.13 -8.54
CA SER A 56 -8.46 -17.72 -9.18
C SER A 56 -7.50 -18.36 -8.17
N CYS A 57 -7.21 -17.68 -7.06
CA CYS A 57 -6.36 -18.22 -6.00
C CYS A 57 -6.99 -19.46 -5.36
N ARG A 58 -8.32 -19.44 -5.14
CA ARG A 58 -9.07 -20.59 -4.61
C ARG A 58 -9.00 -21.79 -5.54
N ASP A 59 -9.10 -21.57 -6.85
CA ASP A 59 -8.98 -22.64 -7.84
C ASP A 59 -7.57 -23.28 -7.81
N HIS A 60 -6.51 -22.47 -7.71
CA HIS A 60 -5.14 -22.97 -7.53
C HIS A 60 -4.99 -23.75 -6.23
N LEU A 61 -5.54 -23.21 -5.14
CA LEU A 61 -5.48 -23.86 -3.83
C LEU A 61 -6.23 -25.20 -3.81
N THR A 62 -7.37 -25.28 -4.47
CA THR A 62 -8.16 -26.53 -4.60
C THR A 62 -7.39 -27.59 -5.38
N LYS A 63 -6.73 -27.20 -6.47
CA LYS A 63 -5.87 -28.10 -7.26
C LYS A 63 -4.67 -28.57 -6.44
N PHE A 64 -4.02 -27.66 -5.70
CA PHE A 64 -2.92 -27.98 -4.82
C PHE A 64 -3.36 -28.93 -3.70
N ALA A 65 -4.49 -28.66 -3.05
CA ALA A 65 -5.01 -29.49 -1.97
C ALA A 65 -5.30 -30.95 -2.41
N ALA A 66 -5.63 -31.15 -3.68
CA ALA A 66 -5.86 -32.46 -4.27
C ALA A 66 -4.58 -33.18 -4.74
N SER A 67 -3.43 -32.52 -4.71
CA SER A 67 -2.14 -33.11 -5.13
C SER A 67 -1.50 -33.93 -4.01
N GLU A 68 -0.47 -34.70 -4.36
CA GLU A 68 0.33 -35.44 -3.36
C GLU A 68 1.22 -34.51 -2.51
N ASP A 69 1.38 -33.26 -2.92
CA ASP A 69 2.24 -32.26 -2.29
C ASP A 69 1.54 -31.48 -1.16
N ASN A 70 0.23 -31.68 -1.00
CA ASN A 70 -0.53 -31.16 0.14
C ASN A 70 -0.13 -31.87 1.44
N LYS A 71 1.06 -31.56 1.96
CA LYS A 71 1.64 -32.09 3.20
C LYS A 71 2.44 -30.99 3.88
N ASP A 72 2.24 -30.85 5.19
CA ASP A 72 2.95 -29.88 6.03
C ASP A 72 3.02 -28.48 5.40
N VAL A 73 1.89 -28.01 4.87
CA VAL A 73 1.77 -26.69 4.25
C VAL A 73 2.06 -25.65 5.33
N TYR A 74 3.03 -24.78 5.05
CA TYR A 74 3.60 -23.89 6.05
C TYR A 74 3.28 -22.42 5.77
N ALA A 75 3.26 -22.00 4.51
CA ALA A 75 2.99 -20.61 4.18
C ALA A 75 2.25 -20.48 2.85
N ILE A 76 1.35 -19.50 2.78
CA ILE A 76 0.78 -18.98 1.55
C ILE A 76 0.99 -17.48 1.51
N SER A 77 1.54 -16.99 0.39
CA SER A 77 1.70 -15.56 0.14
C SER A 77 0.82 -15.16 -1.03
N VAL A 78 -0.10 -14.23 -0.80
CA VAL A 78 -0.84 -13.52 -1.84
C VAL A 78 -0.08 -12.25 -2.15
N TYR A 79 0.49 -12.17 -3.34
CA TYR A 79 1.49 -11.19 -3.67
C TYR A 79 0.99 -10.17 -4.68
N THR A 80 1.41 -8.93 -4.45
CA THR A 80 1.48 -7.93 -5.51
C THR A 80 2.69 -7.04 -5.31
N ASP A 81 3.20 -6.44 -6.38
CA ASP A 81 4.29 -5.46 -6.31
C ASP A 81 3.90 -4.10 -6.89
N TYR A 82 4.90 -3.20 -6.98
CA TYR A 82 4.79 -1.87 -7.56
C TYR A 82 4.58 -1.87 -9.09
N ASN A 83 4.89 -2.98 -9.75
CA ASN A 83 4.54 -3.19 -11.15
C ASN A 83 3.13 -3.79 -11.29
N HIS A 84 2.44 -3.96 -10.16
CA HIS A 84 1.13 -4.60 -10.06
C HIS A 84 1.08 -5.99 -10.68
N LEU A 85 2.20 -6.71 -10.59
CA LEU A 85 2.23 -8.14 -10.82
C LEU A 85 1.45 -8.81 -9.70
N PHE A 86 0.61 -9.77 -10.04
CA PHE A 86 -0.10 -10.58 -9.06
C PHE A 86 0.50 -11.98 -9.09
N ALA A 87 0.78 -12.54 -7.91
CA ALA A 87 1.24 -13.91 -7.79
C ALA A 87 0.61 -14.56 -6.56
N PHE A 88 0.46 -15.87 -6.62
CA PHE A 88 -0.01 -16.69 -5.53
C PHE A 88 1.04 -17.76 -5.25
N TYR A 89 1.55 -17.79 -4.03
CA TYR A 89 2.64 -18.68 -3.65
C TYR A 89 2.18 -19.64 -2.56
N VAL A 90 2.61 -20.91 -2.67
CA VAL A 90 2.38 -21.94 -1.66
C VAL A 90 3.72 -22.58 -1.31
N ASN A 91 3.94 -22.82 -0.02
CA ASN A 91 5.13 -23.50 0.46
C ASN A 91 4.80 -24.59 1.47
N THR A 92 5.51 -25.72 1.34
CA THR A 92 5.56 -26.77 2.36
C THR A 92 6.71 -26.50 3.33
N LEU A 93 6.72 -27.16 4.48
CA LEU A 93 7.84 -27.07 5.42
C LEU A 93 9.15 -27.60 4.81
N GLU A 94 9.05 -28.62 3.96
CA GLU A 94 10.18 -29.17 3.21
C GLU A 94 10.72 -28.15 2.20
N GLY A 95 9.85 -27.59 1.35
CA GLY A 95 10.23 -26.57 0.34
C GLY A 95 10.88 -25.33 0.96
N LEU A 96 10.38 -24.87 2.12
CA LEU A 96 11.03 -23.78 2.84
C LEU A 96 12.44 -24.17 3.33
N GLY A 97 12.59 -25.39 3.87
CA GLY A 97 13.86 -25.88 4.41
C GLY A 97 14.94 -26.05 3.35
N GLU A 98 14.57 -26.41 2.11
CA GLU A 98 15.50 -26.47 0.99
C GLU A 98 15.92 -25.08 0.52
N THR A 99 14.98 -24.14 0.45
CA THR A 99 15.28 -22.82 -0.11
C THR A 99 16.01 -21.91 0.87
N TYR A 100 15.71 -22.01 2.17
CA TYR A 100 16.42 -21.27 3.22
C TYR A 100 17.90 -21.69 3.35
N LYS A 101 18.24 -22.94 2.99
CA LYS A 101 19.65 -23.38 2.93
C LYS A 101 20.42 -22.68 1.80
N ASN A 102 19.73 -22.20 0.77
CA ASN A 102 20.32 -21.63 -0.43
C ASN A 102 20.30 -20.09 -0.46
N ASN A 103 19.40 -19.44 0.30
CA ASN A 103 19.28 -17.97 0.45
C ASN A 103 19.19 -17.60 1.94
N SER A 104 20.17 -16.85 2.47
CA SER A 104 20.45 -16.85 3.91
C SER A 104 19.82 -15.76 4.77
N ASP A 105 19.16 -14.75 4.21
CA ASP A 105 18.90 -13.53 5.01
C ASP A 105 17.41 -13.25 5.27
N VAL A 106 16.49 -13.82 4.49
CA VAL A 106 15.05 -13.50 4.58
C VAL A 106 14.19 -14.76 4.58
N LYS A 107 13.51 -15.01 5.70
CA LYS A 107 12.47 -16.03 5.79
C LYS A 107 11.30 -15.52 4.93
N TYR A 108 11.00 -16.19 3.82
CA TYR A 108 9.93 -15.85 2.85
C TYR A 108 10.21 -14.77 1.80
N ASP A 109 11.42 -14.74 1.29
CA ASP A 109 11.65 -14.16 -0.04
C ASP A 109 10.81 -14.89 -1.12
N GLU A 110 10.44 -14.24 -2.22
CA GLU A 110 9.66 -14.85 -3.32
C GLU A 110 10.38 -16.08 -3.89
N ALA A 111 11.71 -16.00 -3.99
CA ALA A 111 12.55 -17.11 -4.41
C ALA A 111 12.48 -18.30 -3.43
N SER A 112 11.92 -18.13 -2.23
CA SER A 112 11.81 -19.16 -1.19
C SER A 112 10.59 -20.07 -1.30
N PHE A 113 9.67 -19.76 -2.22
CA PHE A 113 8.44 -20.54 -2.40
C PHE A 113 8.61 -21.62 -3.46
N GLU A 114 8.22 -22.84 -3.11
CA GLU A 114 8.29 -23.99 -3.99
C GLU A 114 7.26 -23.91 -5.14
N TYR A 115 6.04 -23.46 -4.84
CA TYR A 115 4.95 -23.37 -5.81
C TYR A 115 4.59 -21.92 -6.07
N ILE A 116 4.64 -21.53 -7.35
CA ILE A 116 4.39 -20.18 -7.84
C ILE A 116 3.29 -20.23 -8.90
N PHE A 117 2.23 -19.46 -8.69
CA PHE A 117 1.10 -19.35 -9.61
C PHE A 117 0.93 -17.89 -10.06
N GLU A 118 1.24 -17.64 -11.34
CA GLU A 118 1.15 -16.31 -11.98
C GLU A 118 0.13 -16.24 -13.13
N ILE A 119 -0.46 -17.40 -13.46
CA ILE A 119 -1.51 -17.53 -14.47
C ILE A 119 -2.81 -17.83 -13.74
N PHE A 120 -3.79 -16.95 -13.90
CA PHE A 120 -5.07 -17.00 -13.19
C PHE A 120 -6.20 -17.42 -14.13
N ASN A 121 -7.44 -17.41 -13.63
CA ASN A 121 -8.58 -17.75 -14.47
C ASN A 121 -8.83 -16.67 -15.53
N ASP A 122 -9.57 -17.03 -16.59
CA ASP A 122 -9.81 -16.15 -17.73
C ASP A 122 -10.44 -14.81 -17.34
N GLU A 123 -11.33 -14.81 -16.32
CA GLU A 123 -11.99 -13.59 -15.85
C GLU A 123 -10.99 -12.60 -15.25
N PHE A 124 -10.12 -13.06 -14.34
CA PHE A 124 -9.10 -12.19 -13.75
C PHE A 124 -8.06 -11.76 -14.79
N GLU A 125 -7.62 -12.65 -15.68
CA GLU A 125 -6.64 -12.31 -16.73
C GLU A 125 -7.15 -11.23 -17.68
N LEU A 126 -8.42 -11.30 -18.10
CA LEU A 126 -9.05 -10.25 -18.91
C LEU A 126 -9.08 -8.90 -18.20
N MET A 127 -9.43 -8.88 -16.91
CA MET A 127 -9.42 -7.65 -16.11
C MET A 127 -8.00 -7.11 -15.92
N ARG A 128 -7.05 -8.00 -15.64
CA ARG A 128 -5.63 -7.69 -15.42
C ARG A 128 -4.99 -7.11 -16.67
N GLU A 129 -5.27 -7.67 -17.84
CA GLU A 129 -4.74 -7.16 -19.12
C GLU A 129 -5.22 -5.72 -19.38
N GLY A 130 -6.52 -5.46 -19.17
CA GLY A 130 -7.08 -4.11 -19.27
C GLY A 130 -6.45 -3.15 -18.27
N TYR A 131 -6.28 -3.60 -17.02
CA TYR A 131 -5.64 -2.83 -15.95
C TYR A 131 -4.18 -2.50 -16.27
N ILE A 132 -3.36 -3.46 -16.70
CA ILE A 132 -1.95 -3.26 -17.07
C ILE A 132 -1.84 -2.28 -18.24
N THR A 133 -2.69 -2.43 -19.26
CA THR A 133 -2.72 -1.52 -20.42
C THR A 133 -3.03 -0.08 -20.00
N ALA A 134 -4.05 0.08 -19.15
CA ALA A 134 -4.43 1.37 -18.61
C ALA A 134 -3.32 1.95 -17.71
N TYR A 135 -2.73 1.14 -16.84
CA TYR A 135 -1.68 1.56 -15.91
C TYR A 135 -0.45 2.08 -16.67
N HIS A 136 0.12 1.29 -17.58
CA HIS A 136 1.27 1.73 -18.38
C HIS A 136 0.95 3.00 -19.19
N THR A 137 -0.28 3.14 -19.70
CA THR A 137 -0.64 4.35 -20.43
C THR A 137 -0.81 5.56 -19.50
N VAL A 138 -1.41 5.40 -18.32
CA VAL A 138 -1.60 6.51 -17.37
C VAL A 138 -0.25 6.95 -16.78
N PHE A 139 0.59 6.00 -16.39
CA PHE A 139 1.77 6.27 -15.58
C PHE A 139 3.07 6.31 -16.37
N ASP A 140 3.32 5.37 -17.30
CA ASP A 140 4.61 5.34 -18.03
C ASP A 140 4.71 6.42 -19.12
N SER A 141 3.57 6.82 -19.69
CA SER A 141 3.56 7.78 -20.80
C SER A 141 3.72 9.25 -20.37
N ASN A 142 3.91 9.51 -19.06
CA ASN A 142 3.93 10.85 -18.46
C ASN A 142 2.61 11.64 -18.63
N LEU A 143 1.52 11.00 -19.08
CA LEU A 143 0.22 11.66 -19.20
C LEU A 143 -0.44 11.88 -17.84
N GLY A 144 -0.11 11.05 -16.83
CA GLY A 144 -0.85 11.01 -15.58
C GLY A 144 -2.35 10.85 -15.84
N TYR A 145 -3.17 11.53 -15.05
CA TYR A 145 -4.62 11.54 -15.26
C TYR A 145 -5.11 12.50 -16.37
N HIS A 146 -4.22 13.03 -17.21
CA HIS A 146 -4.56 13.86 -18.38
C HIS A 146 -4.86 13.02 -19.62
N LEU A 147 -5.65 11.97 -19.45
CA LEU A 147 -6.11 11.13 -20.56
C LEU A 147 -7.06 11.92 -21.47
N PRO A 148 -7.04 11.66 -22.79
CA PRO A 148 -8.03 12.23 -23.71
C PRO A 148 -9.45 11.76 -23.33
N GLU A 149 -10.44 12.64 -23.50
CA GLU A 149 -11.84 12.26 -23.29
C GLU A 149 -12.29 11.27 -24.37
N TYR A 150 -13.01 10.23 -23.97
CA TYR A 150 -13.58 9.27 -24.91
C TYR A 150 -14.77 9.88 -25.65
N VAL A 151 -14.68 10.00 -26.98
CA VAL A 151 -15.74 10.56 -27.86
C VAL A 151 -16.27 9.51 -28.86
N GLY A 152 -16.00 8.23 -28.60
CA GLY A 152 -16.37 7.12 -29.50
C GLY A 152 -17.77 6.56 -29.28
N ASP A 153 -18.22 5.75 -30.24
CA ASP A 153 -19.32 4.81 -30.02
C ASP A 153 -18.81 3.72 -29.06
N PHE A 154 -19.45 3.53 -27.90
CA PHE A 154 -19.08 2.55 -26.85
C PHE A 154 -19.11 1.05 -27.28
N LYS A 155 -18.98 0.75 -28.56
CA LYS A 155 -18.99 -0.59 -29.17
C LYS A 155 -17.61 -1.24 -29.19
N ASP A 156 -16.55 -0.44 -29.21
CA ASP A 156 -15.16 -0.92 -29.35
C ASP A 156 -14.41 -0.87 -28.01
N ILE A 157 -15.15 -0.97 -26.89
CA ILE A 157 -14.60 -0.94 -25.54
C ILE A 157 -14.27 -2.36 -25.11
N LYS A 158 -12.98 -2.62 -24.91
CA LYS A 158 -12.47 -3.85 -24.30
C LYS A 158 -12.83 -3.91 -22.83
N CYS A 159 -12.57 -2.82 -22.09
CA CYS A 159 -13.00 -2.70 -20.70
C CYS A 159 -13.09 -1.24 -20.23
N ALA A 160 -13.80 -1.03 -19.13
CA ALA A 160 -13.88 0.24 -18.44
C ALA A 160 -13.53 0.04 -16.97
N LEU A 161 -12.45 0.65 -16.49
CA LEU A 161 -11.96 0.52 -15.11
C LEU A 161 -12.36 1.74 -14.29
N GLU A 162 -12.75 1.56 -13.05
CA GLU A 162 -12.84 2.68 -12.11
C GLU A 162 -11.44 3.23 -11.81
N ASN A 163 -11.27 4.55 -11.83
CA ASN A 163 -9.95 5.16 -11.62
C ASN A 163 -9.35 4.86 -10.24
N ILE A 164 -10.20 4.53 -9.27
CA ILE A 164 -9.79 4.18 -7.91
C ILE A 164 -8.82 2.99 -7.90
N ILE A 165 -8.92 2.05 -8.85
CA ILE A 165 -8.12 0.81 -8.89
C ILE A 165 -6.61 1.11 -9.03
N PHE A 166 -6.24 2.23 -9.66
CA PHE A 166 -4.85 2.59 -9.91
C PHE A 166 -4.12 3.21 -8.70
N GLN A 167 -4.84 3.55 -7.63
CA GLN A 167 -4.27 4.26 -6.47
C GLN A 167 -3.74 3.28 -5.43
N GLU A 168 -2.76 2.47 -5.80
CA GLU A 168 -2.17 1.41 -4.96
C GLU A 168 -3.20 0.38 -4.46
N GLN A 169 -4.33 0.22 -5.17
CA GLN A 169 -5.38 -0.70 -4.74
C GLN A 169 -5.08 -2.17 -5.10
N SER A 170 -4.03 -2.46 -5.88
CA SER A 170 -3.56 -3.84 -6.06
C SER A 170 -3.21 -4.49 -4.72
N TYR A 171 -2.63 -3.72 -3.78
CA TYR A 171 -2.35 -4.19 -2.43
C TYR A 171 -3.61 -4.49 -1.63
N PHE A 172 -4.65 -3.69 -1.83
CA PHE A 172 -5.96 -3.97 -1.24
C PHE A 172 -6.53 -5.29 -1.78
N ILE A 173 -6.44 -5.51 -3.10
CA ILE A 173 -6.85 -6.77 -3.75
C ILE A 173 -6.12 -7.97 -3.14
N ALA A 174 -4.79 -7.89 -3.00
CA ALA A 174 -3.99 -8.96 -2.39
C ALA A 174 -4.35 -9.18 -0.91
N LEU A 175 -4.53 -8.08 -0.15
CA LEU A 175 -4.89 -8.12 1.27
C LEU A 175 -6.24 -8.79 1.50
N GLU A 176 -7.28 -8.37 0.80
CA GLU A 176 -8.61 -8.95 0.95
C GLU A 176 -8.66 -10.40 0.47
N THR A 177 -7.92 -10.72 -0.60
CA THR A 177 -7.81 -12.10 -1.08
C THR A 177 -7.19 -12.99 -0.01
N ALA A 178 -6.09 -12.57 0.62
CA ALA A 178 -5.47 -13.32 1.72
C ALA A 178 -6.41 -13.51 2.92
N LYS A 179 -7.16 -12.46 3.31
CA LYS A 179 -8.15 -12.55 4.39
C LYS A 179 -9.26 -13.55 4.06
N ARG A 180 -9.81 -13.50 2.84
CA ARG A 180 -10.90 -14.40 2.40
C ARG A 180 -10.47 -15.86 2.32
N LEU A 181 -9.29 -16.14 1.75
CA LEU A 181 -8.75 -17.50 1.67
C LEU A 181 -8.60 -18.14 3.06
N LYS A 182 -8.18 -17.34 4.05
CA LYS A 182 -8.05 -17.79 5.44
C LYS A 182 -9.38 -18.22 6.06
N GLU A 183 -10.49 -17.58 5.68
CA GLU A 183 -11.81 -17.84 6.27
C GLU A 183 -12.52 -19.07 5.69
N PHE A 184 -12.27 -19.41 4.43
CA PHE A 184 -13.09 -20.40 3.72
C PHE A 184 -12.34 -21.64 3.20
N ASP A 185 -11.03 -21.57 2.98
CA ASP A 185 -10.36 -22.56 2.12
C ASP A 185 -9.16 -23.26 2.77
N ILE A 186 -8.98 -23.14 4.09
CA ILE A 186 -7.83 -23.74 4.80
C ILE A 186 -8.06 -25.19 5.22
N GLU A 187 -9.32 -25.62 5.40
CA GLU A 187 -9.64 -26.95 5.93
C GLU A 187 -9.26 -28.09 4.97
N GLN A 188 -9.09 -27.79 3.68
CA GLN A 188 -8.65 -28.75 2.67
C GLN A 188 -7.12 -28.96 2.67
N LEU A 189 -6.36 -28.12 3.37
CA LEU A 189 -4.90 -28.20 3.40
C LEU A 189 -4.42 -28.99 4.62
N ASN A 190 -3.38 -29.80 4.42
CA ASN A 190 -2.65 -30.45 5.50
C ASN A 190 -1.60 -29.47 6.04
N THR A 191 -2.04 -28.57 6.92
CA THR A 191 -1.23 -27.47 7.42
C THR A 191 -0.37 -27.85 8.63
N THR A 192 0.73 -27.14 8.81
CA THR A 192 1.52 -27.18 10.05
C THR A 192 0.86 -26.38 11.18
N GLU A 193 1.35 -26.54 12.42
CA GLU A 193 0.91 -25.72 13.56
C GLU A 193 1.21 -24.22 13.37
N ASP A 194 2.25 -23.91 12.59
CA ASP A 194 2.73 -22.55 12.32
C ASP A 194 2.25 -22.00 10.97
N PHE A 195 1.23 -22.61 10.38
CA PHE A 195 0.73 -22.22 9.07
C PHE A 195 0.22 -20.76 9.03
N VAL A 196 0.65 -20.03 8.00
CA VAL A 196 0.22 -18.64 7.76
C VAL A 196 -0.25 -18.41 6.33
N ILE A 197 -1.27 -17.57 6.20
CA ILE A 197 -1.66 -16.92 4.94
C ILE A 197 -1.48 -15.43 5.14
N TYR A 198 -0.76 -14.77 4.24
CA TYR A 198 -0.53 -13.34 4.32
C TYR A 198 -0.48 -12.68 2.94
N ALA A 199 -0.69 -11.37 2.94
CA ALA A 199 -0.47 -10.55 1.76
C ALA A 199 0.94 -9.94 1.78
N LYS A 200 1.60 -9.88 0.63
CA LYS A 200 2.96 -9.35 0.47
C LYS A 200 2.99 -8.29 -0.62
N THR A 201 3.78 -7.25 -0.40
CA THR A 201 3.82 -6.04 -1.24
C THR A 201 5.03 -5.95 -2.17
N GLY A 202 5.99 -6.88 -2.08
CA GLY A 202 7.17 -6.92 -2.96
C GLY A 202 8.09 -5.70 -2.86
N GLN A 203 7.90 -4.81 -1.88
CA GLN A 203 8.67 -3.58 -1.72
C GLN A 203 9.76 -3.71 -0.69
N ASN A 204 9.38 -3.70 0.59
CA ASN A 204 10.30 -3.80 1.70
C ASN A 204 9.68 -4.61 2.82
N GLU A 205 10.52 -5.35 3.53
CA GLU A 205 10.14 -6.19 4.66
C GLU A 205 9.48 -5.38 5.79
N GLY A 206 9.87 -4.12 5.96
CA GLY A 206 9.30 -3.24 6.97
C GLY A 206 7.80 -3.04 6.76
N LEU A 207 7.34 -2.79 5.54
CA LEU A 207 5.93 -2.65 5.18
C LEU A 207 5.18 -3.97 5.36
N ASP A 208 5.76 -5.07 4.89
CA ASP A 208 5.10 -6.37 4.97
C ASP A 208 4.91 -6.79 6.43
N TYR A 209 5.97 -6.73 7.25
CA TYR A 209 5.92 -7.08 8.67
C TYR A 209 5.13 -6.07 9.51
N SER A 210 5.19 -4.77 9.18
CA SER A 210 4.52 -3.74 9.98
C SER A 210 3.06 -3.54 9.61
N LEU A 211 2.62 -3.95 8.42
CA LEU A 211 1.26 -3.67 7.95
C LEU A 211 0.56 -4.92 7.41
N THR A 212 0.92 -5.42 6.23
CA THR A 212 0.10 -6.42 5.54
C THR A 212 0.04 -7.76 6.26
N MET A 213 1.16 -8.25 6.80
CA MET A 213 1.20 -9.48 7.57
C MET A 213 0.40 -9.36 8.87
N ARG A 214 0.41 -8.21 9.55
CA ARG A 214 -0.37 -8.00 10.78
C ARG A 214 -1.87 -7.96 10.55
N GLN A 215 -2.29 -7.61 9.34
CA GLN A 215 -3.70 -7.60 8.95
C GLN A 215 -4.23 -9.00 8.58
N THR A 216 -3.35 -9.98 8.38
CA THR A 216 -3.69 -11.31 7.88
C THR A 216 -3.28 -12.44 8.84
N VAL A 217 -2.21 -12.24 9.60
CA VAL A 217 -1.64 -13.20 10.57
C VAL A 217 -1.92 -12.74 11.99
N PRO A 218 -2.45 -13.61 12.88
CA PRO A 218 -2.61 -13.27 14.29
C PRO A 218 -1.26 -12.90 14.93
N LEU A 219 -1.24 -11.82 15.72
CA LEU A 219 0.02 -11.27 16.26
C LEU A 219 0.83 -12.28 17.09
N SER A 220 0.16 -13.14 17.85
CA SER A 220 0.84 -14.20 18.63
C SER A 220 1.54 -15.23 17.74
N LEU A 221 0.95 -15.56 16.59
CA LEU A 221 1.56 -16.45 15.61
C LEU A 221 2.70 -15.74 14.87
N LEU A 222 2.50 -14.47 14.51
CA LEU A 222 3.54 -13.65 13.88
C LEU A 222 4.78 -13.56 14.77
N TYR A 223 4.64 -13.29 16.07
CA TYR A 223 5.77 -13.28 17.02
C TYR A 223 6.42 -14.64 17.21
N ARG A 224 5.65 -15.73 17.13
CA ARG A 224 6.20 -17.09 17.21
C ARG A 224 7.09 -17.41 15.99
N ILE A 225 6.66 -16.98 14.81
CA ILE A 225 7.37 -17.23 13.54
C ILE A 225 8.55 -16.26 13.35
N PHE A 226 8.40 -15.02 13.83
CA PHE A 226 9.37 -13.91 13.74
C PHE A 226 9.52 -13.19 15.10
N PRO A 227 10.29 -13.75 16.05
CA PRO A 227 10.49 -13.16 17.37
C PRO A 227 11.10 -11.74 17.35
N GLU A 228 11.86 -11.41 16.31
CA GLU A 228 12.41 -10.09 16.06
C GLU A 228 11.33 -9.02 15.89
N ILE A 229 10.14 -9.37 15.37
CA ILE A 229 9.02 -8.44 15.25
C ILE A 229 8.51 -8.04 16.65
N GLN A 230 8.42 -8.99 17.59
CA GLN A 230 8.07 -8.68 18.97
C GLN A 230 9.08 -7.74 19.61
N THR A 231 10.37 -8.02 19.40
CA THR A 231 11.46 -7.19 19.92
C THR A 231 11.39 -5.78 19.33
N GLY A 232 11.13 -5.66 18.03
CA GLY A 232 10.94 -4.38 17.34
C GLY A 232 9.75 -3.60 17.90
N ASP A 233 8.64 -4.27 18.20
CA ASP A 233 7.46 -3.63 18.80
C ASP A 233 7.74 -3.08 20.20
N GLU A 234 8.39 -3.87 21.06
CA GLU A 234 8.79 -3.44 22.40
C GLU A 234 9.73 -2.23 22.35
N GLN A 235 10.70 -2.24 21.42
CA GLN A 235 11.60 -1.12 21.18
C GLN A 235 10.85 0.11 20.66
N PHE A 236 9.91 -0.06 19.73
CA PHE A 236 9.16 1.06 19.17
C PHE A 236 8.26 1.74 20.21
N GLU A 237 7.61 0.96 21.08
CA GLU A 237 6.82 1.51 22.18
C GLU A 237 7.69 2.29 23.18
N GLN A 238 8.93 1.85 23.42
CA GLN A 238 9.89 2.63 24.20
C GLN A 238 10.21 3.97 23.52
N LEU A 239 10.46 3.97 22.20
CA LEU A 239 10.71 5.21 21.44
C LEU A 239 9.52 6.17 21.47
N LYS A 240 8.29 5.64 21.39
CA LYS A 240 7.07 6.43 21.55
C LYS A 240 6.97 7.04 22.93
N ALA A 241 7.28 6.29 23.99
CA ALA A 241 7.30 6.81 25.35
C ALA A 241 8.35 7.91 25.54
N GLU A 242 9.56 7.72 24.99
CA GLU A 242 10.62 8.74 25.00
C GLU A 242 10.20 10.01 24.26
N ALA A 243 9.60 9.88 23.07
CA ALA A 243 9.10 11.02 22.30
C ALA A 243 7.97 11.74 23.03
N ARG A 244 6.97 11.02 23.56
CA ARG A 244 5.83 11.61 24.28
C ARG A 244 6.23 12.40 25.53
N ALA A 245 7.37 12.08 26.15
CA ALA A 245 7.90 12.84 27.28
C ALA A 245 8.42 14.24 26.88
N LEU A 246 8.60 14.51 25.59
CA LEU A 246 9.04 15.80 25.08
C LEU A 246 7.86 16.77 24.89
N PRO A 247 8.10 18.10 24.93
CA PRO A 247 7.12 19.08 24.47
C PRO A 247 6.68 18.82 23.03
N LEU A 248 5.42 19.11 22.67
CA LEU A 248 4.82 18.78 21.37
C LEU A 248 5.70 19.16 20.16
N LYS A 249 6.22 20.39 20.13
CA LYS A 249 7.16 20.83 19.08
C LYS A 249 8.39 19.93 18.96
N LYS A 250 8.95 19.49 20.09
CA LYS A 250 10.10 18.57 20.13
C LYS A 250 9.73 17.14 19.74
N GLN A 251 8.47 16.72 19.91
CA GLN A 251 7.99 15.45 19.36
C GLN A 251 7.98 15.49 17.82
N ILE A 252 7.48 16.58 17.24
CA ILE A 252 7.45 16.78 15.78
C ILE A 252 8.87 16.77 15.23
N GLU A 253 9.79 17.56 15.81
CA GLU A 253 11.21 17.56 15.43
C GLU A 253 11.86 16.17 15.56
N TYR A 254 11.52 15.42 16.61
CA TYR A 254 12.04 14.07 16.84
C TYR A 254 11.63 13.11 15.72
N TRP A 255 10.33 13.03 15.42
CA TRP A 255 9.81 12.12 14.41
C TRP A 255 10.21 12.53 12.99
N LEU A 256 10.22 13.84 12.67
CA LEU A 256 10.78 14.36 11.42
C LEU A 256 12.25 13.95 11.24
N LYS A 257 13.04 14.00 12.32
CA LYS A 257 14.45 13.59 12.26
C LYS A 257 14.60 12.10 12.02
N GLU A 258 13.81 11.26 12.67
CA GLU A 258 13.85 9.81 12.43
C GLU A 258 13.35 9.46 11.02
N PHE A 259 12.31 10.14 10.55
CA PHE A 259 11.79 10.07 9.18
C PHE A 259 12.87 10.46 8.15
N ASN A 260 13.58 11.58 8.35
CA ASN A 260 14.62 12.03 7.42
C ASN A 260 15.91 11.19 7.44
N LYS A 261 16.16 10.43 8.51
CA LYS A 261 17.26 9.45 8.54
C LYS A 261 16.96 8.24 7.66
N GLU A 262 15.68 7.94 7.45
CA GLU A 262 15.28 6.87 6.57
C GLU A 262 15.61 7.25 5.12
N ARG A 263 16.37 6.39 4.45
CA ARG A 263 16.66 6.51 3.02
C ARG A 263 16.32 5.17 2.36
N HIS A 264 15.08 5.05 1.89
CA HIS A 264 14.57 3.94 1.05
C HIS A 264 14.54 2.58 1.74
N GLY A 265 14.12 2.51 3.00
CA GLY A 265 13.99 1.28 3.79
C GLY A 265 15.32 0.66 4.21
N MET A 266 16.44 1.16 3.68
CA MET A 266 17.76 0.52 3.78
C MET A 266 18.71 1.22 4.75
N ASN A 267 18.35 2.38 5.28
CA ASN A 267 19.21 3.04 6.26
C ASN A 267 18.97 2.45 7.65
N HIS A 268 19.78 1.44 8.00
CA HIS A 268 19.84 0.88 9.35
C HIS A 268 20.20 1.90 10.44
N ASN A 269 20.37 3.19 10.16
CA ASN A 269 20.49 4.24 11.18
C ASN A 269 19.15 4.85 11.61
N SER A 270 18.06 4.61 10.87
CA SER A 270 16.71 4.97 11.33
C SER A 270 16.30 4.04 12.45
N LYS A 271 15.86 4.61 13.58
CA LYS A 271 15.32 3.80 14.67
C LYS A 271 14.00 3.11 14.29
N ILE A 272 13.23 3.71 13.38
CA ILE A 272 11.95 3.17 12.89
C ILE A 272 12.20 1.85 12.14
N VAL A 273 13.13 1.87 11.17
CA VAL A 273 13.51 0.69 10.37
C VAL A 273 14.06 -0.43 11.25
N ARG A 274 14.89 -0.10 12.26
CA ARG A 274 15.41 -1.11 13.22
C ARG A 274 14.31 -1.81 14.02
N CYS A 275 13.18 -1.14 14.23
CA CYS A 275 12.04 -1.70 14.91
C CYS A 275 11.09 -2.48 13.96
N LEU A 276 11.48 -2.68 12.70
CA LEU A 276 10.65 -3.30 11.66
C LEU A 276 9.30 -2.58 11.51
N LYS A 277 9.35 -1.24 11.48
CA LYS A 277 8.21 -0.34 11.30
C LYS A 277 8.32 0.44 10.00
N SER A 278 7.17 0.77 9.42
CA SER A 278 7.08 1.75 8.35
C SER A 278 7.17 3.18 8.88
N ASP A 279 7.54 4.11 8.02
CA ASP A 279 7.57 5.54 8.35
C ASP A 279 6.20 6.09 8.79
N TYR A 280 5.12 5.45 8.37
CA TYR A 280 3.76 5.82 8.77
C TYR A 280 3.53 5.64 10.28
N GLU A 281 4.26 4.76 10.96
CA GLU A 281 4.17 4.60 12.42
C GLU A 281 4.66 5.86 13.17
N ALA A 282 5.59 6.63 12.59
CA ALA A 282 5.97 7.94 13.14
C ALA A 282 4.85 8.97 13.00
N VAL A 283 4.09 8.92 11.90
CA VAL A 283 2.88 9.73 11.71
C VAL A 283 1.85 9.37 12.78
N LEU A 284 1.57 8.08 12.99
CA LEU A 284 0.63 7.61 14.00
C LEU A 284 1.05 8.01 15.42
N ALA A 285 2.34 7.94 15.74
CA ALA A 285 2.86 8.37 17.04
C ALA A 285 2.58 9.86 17.33
N LEU A 286 2.58 10.72 16.30
CA LEU A 286 2.17 12.12 16.44
C LEU A 286 0.65 12.26 16.58
N VAL A 287 -0.11 11.53 15.76
CA VAL A 287 -1.59 11.55 15.76
C VAL A 287 -2.17 11.13 17.12
N GLU A 288 -1.51 10.23 17.84
CA GLU A 288 -1.89 9.80 19.19
C GLU A 288 -1.92 10.93 20.24
N ASN A 289 -1.28 12.09 19.98
CA ASN A 289 -1.41 13.28 20.82
C ASN A 289 -2.80 13.96 20.69
N GLY A 290 -3.62 13.53 19.73
CA GLY A 290 -4.92 14.12 19.43
C GLY A 290 -4.82 15.55 18.89
N VAL A 291 -5.95 16.27 18.90
CA VAL A 291 -6.04 17.62 18.32
C VAL A 291 -5.10 18.66 18.93
N ALA A 292 -4.54 18.38 20.11
CA ALA A 292 -3.63 19.29 20.81
C ALA A 292 -2.32 19.55 20.06
N ILE A 293 -1.88 18.63 19.18
CA ILE A 293 -0.65 18.77 18.41
C ILE A 293 -0.82 19.57 17.11
N ILE A 294 -2.06 19.75 16.65
CA ILE A 294 -2.38 20.38 15.35
C ILE A 294 -1.78 21.80 15.21
N PRO A 295 -1.87 22.70 16.21
CA PRO A 295 -1.28 24.04 16.05
C PRO A 295 0.23 24.00 15.81
N GLU A 296 0.96 23.14 16.52
CA GLU A 296 2.40 23.00 16.37
C GLU A 296 2.77 22.37 15.01
N LEU A 297 2.02 21.36 14.57
CA LEU A 297 2.19 20.77 13.23
C LEU A 297 1.94 21.79 12.13
N TYR A 298 0.93 22.63 12.29
CA TYR A 298 0.57 23.64 11.30
C TYR A 298 1.59 24.77 11.21
N GLU A 299 2.07 25.27 12.36
CA GLU A 299 3.17 26.25 12.37
C GLU A 299 4.45 25.67 11.74
N GLU A 300 4.78 24.43 12.05
CA GLU A 300 5.93 23.73 11.47
C GLU A 300 5.76 23.52 9.96
N PHE A 301 4.56 23.17 9.50
CA PHE A 301 4.24 23.02 8.08
C PHE A 301 4.39 24.34 7.32
N LYS A 302 3.81 25.44 7.84
CA LYS A 302 3.97 26.77 7.25
C LYS A 302 5.43 27.18 7.17
N THR A 303 6.19 26.93 8.23
CA THR A 303 7.63 27.23 8.27
C THR A 303 8.36 26.42 7.19
N ALA A 304 8.13 25.11 7.13
CA ALA A 304 8.72 24.25 6.11
C ALA A 304 8.36 24.68 4.67
N PHE A 305 7.13 25.14 4.46
CA PHE A 305 6.65 25.62 3.17
C PHE A 305 7.28 26.95 2.75
N ILE A 306 7.41 27.90 3.69
CA ILE A 306 8.06 29.19 3.40
C ILE A 306 9.56 29.01 3.14
N GLU A 307 10.19 28.13 3.91
CA GLU A 307 11.60 27.78 3.79
C GLU A 307 11.88 26.78 2.65
N SER A 308 10.85 26.34 1.93
CA SER A 308 10.98 25.25 0.99
C SER A 308 11.92 25.59 -0.15
N ASP A 309 12.84 24.69 -0.44
CA ASP A 309 13.62 24.67 -1.66
C ASP A 309 13.37 23.36 -2.43
N ASP A 310 13.98 23.23 -3.61
CA ASP A 310 13.88 22.03 -4.45
C ASP A 310 14.65 20.81 -3.86
N SER A 311 15.14 20.89 -2.61
CA SER A 311 15.86 19.79 -1.99
C SER A 311 14.89 18.68 -1.56
N LYS A 312 15.39 17.44 -1.63
CA LYS A 312 14.67 16.26 -1.15
C LYS A 312 14.30 16.36 0.33
N GLU A 313 15.13 16.99 1.15
CA GLU A 313 14.88 17.12 2.59
C GLU A 313 13.74 18.10 2.89
N SER A 314 13.73 19.26 2.22
CA SER A 314 12.63 20.23 2.25
C SER A 314 11.30 19.56 1.88
N ASN A 315 11.29 18.86 0.75
CA ASN A 315 10.13 18.14 0.26
C ASN A 315 9.64 17.07 1.26
N ASN A 316 10.54 16.23 1.77
CA ASN A 316 10.21 15.21 2.77
C ASN A 316 9.57 15.80 4.04
N ARG A 317 10.10 16.93 4.54
CA ARG A 317 9.55 17.63 5.72
C ARG A 317 8.11 18.08 5.46
N ILE A 318 7.86 18.72 4.31
CA ILE A 318 6.52 19.17 3.91
C ILE A 318 5.57 17.98 3.79
N TYR A 319 5.99 16.89 3.15
CA TYR A 319 5.16 15.69 3.00
C TYR A 319 4.79 15.08 4.34
N PHE A 320 5.77 14.81 5.20
CA PHE A 320 5.52 14.22 6.52
C PHE A 320 4.50 15.04 7.33
N LEU A 321 4.66 16.36 7.34
CA LEU A 321 3.77 17.27 8.05
C LEU A 321 2.37 17.28 7.42
N ASN A 322 2.28 17.36 6.09
CA ASN A 322 1.02 17.34 5.36
C ASN A 322 0.26 16.03 5.59
N TYR A 323 0.92 14.87 5.54
CA TYR A 323 0.29 13.59 5.83
C TYR A 323 -0.18 13.50 7.27
N THR A 324 0.65 13.93 8.23
CA THR A 324 0.27 13.93 9.65
C THR A 324 -0.96 14.80 9.90
N LEU A 325 -1.02 16.00 9.30
CA LEU A 325 -2.21 16.86 9.34
C LEU A 325 -3.41 16.19 8.63
N GLY A 326 -3.17 15.54 7.51
CA GLY A 326 -4.18 14.81 6.73
C GLY A 326 -4.85 13.69 7.52
N GLU A 327 -4.13 12.96 8.37
CA GLU A 327 -4.72 11.93 9.23
C GLU A 327 -5.76 12.51 10.21
N PHE A 328 -5.63 13.78 10.63
CA PHE A 328 -6.64 14.47 11.43
C PHE A 328 -7.90 14.83 10.63
N THR A 329 -7.84 14.89 9.29
CA THR A 329 -9.02 15.15 8.45
C THR A 329 -9.94 13.95 8.29
N LEU A 330 -9.46 12.77 8.67
CA LEU A 330 -10.26 11.53 8.73
C LEU A 330 -11.07 11.42 10.04
N TYR A 331 -10.86 12.34 10.98
CA TYR A 331 -11.62 12.43 12.23
C TYR A 331 -13.00 13.08 11.98
N PRO A 332 -13.94 12.98 12.93
CA PRO A 332 -15.29 13.51 12.78
C PRO A 332 -15.31 14.95 12.26
N LYS A 333 -16.28 15.26 11.40
CA LYS A 333 -16.44 16.55 10.69
C LYS A 333 -16.17 17.78 11.57
N GLU A 334 -16.57 17.74 12.84
CA GLU A 334 -16.37 18.79 13.83
C GLU A 334 -14.89 19.17 14.03
N MET A 335 -13.98 18.19 14.06
CA MET A 335 -12.52 18.44 14.14
C MET A 335 -11.94 19.01 12.85
N VAL A 336 -12.49 18.60 11.70
CA VAL A 336 -12.08 19.10 10.38
C VAL A 336 -12.52 20.55 10.20
N ASP A 337 -13.72 20.89 10.67
CA ASP A 337 -14.26 22.24 10.63
C ASP A 337 -13.48 23.18 11.57
N ASP A 338 -13.10 22.72 12.77
CA ASP A 338 -12.20 23.46 13.68
C ASP A 338 -10.81 23.69 13.07
N PHE A 339 -10.25 22.69 12.39
CA PHE A 339 -8.97 22.83 11.68
C PHE A 339 -9.09 23.82 10.51
N ARG A 340 -10.12 23.69 9.67
CA ARG A 340 -10.35 24.60 8.54
C ARG A 340 -10.59 26.05 8.99
N ALA A 341 -11.17 26.26 10.16
CA ALA A 341 -11.35 27.59 10.74
C ALA A 341 -10.03 28.27 11.15
N LEU A 342 -8.95 27.50 11.34
CA LEU A 342 -7.61 28.02 11.66
C LEU A 342 -6.81 28.44 10.41
N LEU A 343 -7.29 28.08 9.22
CA LEU A 343 -6.63 28.36 7.94
C LEU A 343 -7.26 29.59 7.28
N SER A 344 -6.44 30.48 6.71
CA SER A 344 -6.96 31.50 5.79
C SER A 344 -7.49 30.86 4.51
N SER A 345 -8.41 31.53 3.82
CA SER A 345 -8.96 31.06 2.55
C SER A 345 -7.89 30.85 1.46
N GLU A 346 -6.79 31.60 1.50
CA GLU A 346 -5.65 31.43 0.60
C GLU A 346 -4.80 30.21 0.97
N GLU A 347 -4.65 29.91 2.27
CA GLU A 347 -3.96 28.70 2.76
C GLU A 347 -4.78 27.44 2.48
N VAL A 348 -6.11 27.48 2.63
CA VAL A 348 -6.99 26.37 2.24
C VAL A 348 -6.90 26.11 0.74
N GLN A 349 -6.88 27.16 -0.08
CA GLN A 349 -6.76 27.03 -1.52
C GLN A 349 -5.40 26.43 -1.91
N LYS A 350 -4.29 26.91 -1.33
CA LYS A 350 -2.95 26.34 -1.57
C LYS A 350 -2.82 24.90 -1.06
N ILE A 351 -3.35 24.56 0.11
CA ILE A 351 -3.36 23.17 0.61
C ILE A 351 -4.16 22.26 -0.33
N ASN A 352 -5.29 22.72 -0.86
CA ASN A 352 -6.09 21.93 -1.82
C ASN A 352 -5.40 21.81 -3.19
N GLU A 353 -4.68 22.84 -3.63
CA GLU A 353 -3.86 22.79 -4.85
C GLU A 353 -2.69 21.81 -4.68
N TYR A 354 -2.04 21.79 -3.51
CA TYR A 354 -0.91 20.90 -3.23
C TYR A 354 -1.31 19.45 -2.89
N THR A 355 -2.44 19.22 -2.23
CA THR A 355 -2.85 17.85 -1.86
C THR A 355 -3.27 16.98 -3.04
N VAL A 356 -3.79 17.56 -4.11
CA VAL A 356 -4.20 16.77 -5.29
C VAL A 356 -3.14 16.82 -6.38
N GLU A 357 -2.55 17.99 -6.64
CA GLU A 357 -1.63 18.16 -7.75
C GLU A 357 -0.17 17.86 -7.35
N ASP A 358 0.24 18.12 -6.10
CA ASP A 358 1.57 17.68 -5.64
C ASP A 358 1.60 16.20 -5.30
N ILE A 359 0.52 15.56 -4.84
CA ILE A 359 0.50 14.09 -4.80
C ILE A 359 0.75 13.53 -6.22
N LYS A 360 0.07 14.07 -7.24
CA LYS A 360 0.29 13.66 -8.64
C LYS A 360 1.70 14.00 -9.15
N GLN A 361 2.24 15.19 -8.85
CA GLN A 361 3.60 15.59 -9.25
C GLN A 361 4.67 14.79 -8.50
N THR A 362 4.49 14.44 -7.23
CA THR A 362 5.45 13.61 -6.49
C THR A 362 5.46 12.18 -7.01
N PHE A 363 4.30 11.61 -7.34
CA PHE A 363 4.24 10.32 -8.05
C PHE A 363 4.99 10.40 -9.39
N TYR A 364 4.78 11.48 -10.14
CA TYR A 364 5.45 11.77 -11.41
C TYR A 364 6.97 11.91 -11.28
N TYR A 365 7.47 12.58 -10.24
CA TYR A 365 8.92 12.74 -9.99
C TYR A 365 9.58 11.48 -9.41
N MET A 366 8.82 10.59 -8.77
CA MET A 366 9.34 9.33 -8.20
C MET A 366 9.55 8.25 -9.26
N GLN A 367 8.65 8.11 -10.24
CA GLN A 367 8.83 7.16 -11.35
C GLN A 367 10.03 7.52 -12.24
N ARG A 368 10.31 8.81 -12.41
CA ARG A 368 11.42 9.28 -13.25
C ARG A 368 12.83 9.07 -12.66
N ASN A 369 12.93 8.74 -11.37
CA ASN A 369 14.21 8.59 -10.67
C ASN A 369 14.53 7.14 -10.27
N GLN A 370 13.81 6.15 -10.82
CA GLN A 370 14.10 4.72 -10.61
C GLN A 370 15.04 4.10 -11.68
N ASP A 371 15.48 4.86 -12.69
CA ASP A 371 16.50 4.44 -13.68
C ASP A 371 17.97 4.71 -13.24
N PHE A 372 18.28 4.65 -11.93
CA PHE A 372 19.67 4.75 -11.45
C PHE A 372 20.00 3.77 -10.31
#